data_AF-T1GY62-F1
#
_entry.id   AF-T1GY62-F1
#
_cell.length_a   1.000
_cell.length_b   1.000
_cell.length_c   1.000
_cell.angle_alpha   90.00
_cell.angle_beta   90.00
_cell.angle_gamma   90.00
#
_symmetry.space_group_name_H-M   'P 1'
#
loop_
_entity.id
_entity.type
_entity.pdbx_description
1 polymer ?
#
loop_
_entity_poly.entity_id
_entity_poly.type
_entity_poly.pdbx_seq_one_letter_code
_entity_poly.pdbx_strand_id
1 'polypeptide(L)'
;MLAPEHEALRVGVKSITFDIGNTNRSQNQVKGKGKKGGMILQQDSAIAIITDNNDVTYKVPSCIQGKLIEVNERLLKDVSLLGKEGDGYIAVVLPKPEQCEDIKASLMTEDQYLASLNKL
;
A
#
# COMPACT_ATOMS: atom_id res chain seq x y z
N MET A 1 -0.66 -4.50 -4.92
CA MET A 1 -1.55 -5.60 -4.54
C MET A 1 -1.11 -6.15 -3.20
N LEU A 2 -2.01 -6.86 -2.52
CA LEU A 2 -1.60 -7.72 -1.41
C LEU A 2 -0.86 -8.95 -1.95
N ALA A 3 0.07 -9.48 -1.16
CA ALA A 3 0.67 -10.77 -1.47
C ALA A 3 -0.39 -11.88 -1.44
N PRO A 4 -0.33 -12.89 -2.33
CA PRO A 4 -1.32 -13.98 -2.38
C PRO A 4 -1.53 -14.70 -1.04
N GLU A 5 -0.49 -14.80 -0.22
CA GLU A 5 -0.49 -15.49 1.07
C GLU A 5 -1.01 -14.61 2.23
N HIS A 6 -1.37 -13.35 1.96
CA HIS A 6 -1.85 -12.43 2.99
C HIS A 6 -3.19 -12.92 3.60
N GLU A 7 -3.28 -12.96 4.93
CA GLU A 7 -4.44 -13.49 5.68
C GLU A 7 -5.78 -12.91 5.21
N ALA A 8 -5.85 -11.59 5.00
CA ALA A 8 -7.07 -10.92 4.54
C ALA A 8 -7.61 -11.48 3.21
N LEU A 9 -6.76 -11.96 2.31
CA LEU A 9 -7.20 -12.62 1.06
C LEU A 9 -7.74 -14.03 1.33
N ARG A 10 -7.12 -14.76 2.28
CA ARG A 10 -7.54 -16.11 2.68
C ARG A 10 -8.89 -16.12 3.39
N VAL A 11 -9.12 -15.18 4.31
CA VAL A 11 -10.41 -14.99 5.00
C VAL A 11 -11.46 -14.35 4.09
N GLY A 12 -11.00 -13.56 3.12
CA GLY A 12 -11.82 -12.75 2.23
C GLY A 12 -11.92 -11.30 2.74
N VAL A 13 -11.68 -10.36 1.83
CA VAL A 13 -11.70 -8.92 2.14
C VAL A 13 -13.13 -8.41 2.10
N LYS A 14 -13.55 -7.77 3.20
CA LYS A 14 -14.86 -7.12 3.33
C LYS A 14 -14.81 -5.68 2.81
N SER A 15 -13.79 -4.92 3.19
CA SER A 15 -13.64 -3.54 2.76
C SER A 15 -12.20 -3.05 2.84
N ILE A 16 -11.95 -1.91 2.20
CA ILE A 16 -10.72 -1.13 2.32
C ILE A 16 -11.10 0.34 2.45
N THR A 17 -10.35 1.07 3.26
CA THR A 17 -10.45 2.53 3.37
C THR A 17 -9.08 3.18 3.23
N PHE A 18 -9.06 4.34 2.59
CA PHE A 18 -7.91 5.25 2.53
C PHE A 18 -7.99 6.36 3.58
N ASP A 19 -9.04 6.38 4.40
CA ASP A 19 -9.14 7.22 5.59
C ASP A 19 -8.49 6.53 6.78
N ILE A 20 -7.36 7.07 7.21
CA ILE A 20 -6.60 6.58 8.38
C ILE A 20 -6.85 7.45 9.61
N GLY A 21 -8.08 7.98 9.72
CA GLY A 21 -8.62 8.68 10.90
C GLY A 21 -8.49 10.19 10.80
N ASN A 22 -7.27 10.70 10.59
CA ASN A 22 -7.01 12.16 10.55
C ASN A 22 -6.77 12.69 9.14
N THR A 23 -6.64 11.80 8.15
CA THR A 23 -6.29 12.20 6.78
C THR A 23 -6.76 11.12 5.83
N ASN A 24 -7.56 11.50 4.84
CA ASN A 24 -7.92 10.60 3.76
C ASN A 24 -6.88 10.68 2.64
N ARG A 25 -6.20 9.56 2.35
CA ARG A 25 -5.17 9.48 1.30
C ARG A 25 -5.73 9.68 -0.11
N SER A 26 -7.01 9.38 -0.36
CA SER A 26 -7.62 9.63 -1.68
C SER A 26 -7.82 11.11 -1.97
N GLN A 27 -7.86 11.97 -0.96
CA GLN A 27 -7.98 13.41 -1.13
C GLN A 27 -6.65 14.11 -1.45
N ASN A 28 -5.54 13.36 -1.53
CA ASN A 28 -4.22 13.90 -1.81
C ASN A 28 -4.12 14.38 -3.27
N GLN A 29 -4.27 15.68 -3.49
CA GLN A 29 -4.14 16.28 -4.82
C GLN A 29 -2.69 16.65 -5.14
N VAL A 30 -2.05 15.88 -6.01
CA VAL A 30 -0.65 16.13 -6.40
C VAL A 30 -0.55 16.53 -7.87
N LYS A 31 -0.33 17.82 -8.13
CA LYS A 31 -0.30 18.42 -9.47
C LYS A 31 1.09 18.97 -9.84
N GLY A 32 1.33 19.12 -11.15
CA GLY A 32 2.55 19.71 -11.72
C GLY A 32 3.78 18.78 -11.74
N LYS A 33 4.79 19.15 -12.55
CA LYS A 33 6.01 18.35 -12.79
C LYS A 33 6.77 17.99 -11.51
N GLY A 34 6.86 18.94 -10.57
CA GLY A 34 7.56 18.74 -9.29
C GLY A 34 6.72 18.06 -8.21
N LYS A 35 5.44 17.77 -8.47
CA LYS A 35 4.52 17.16 -7.50
C LYS A 35 4.57 17.91 -6.16
N LYS A 36 4.51 19.25 -6.22
CA LYS A 36 4.64 20.15 -5.07
C LYS A 36 3.35 20.09 -4.23
N GLY A 37 3.49 20.11 -2.91
CA GLY A 37 2.35 20.03 -1.98
C GLY A 37 1.76 18.64 -1.80
N GLY A 38 2.29 17.62 -2.47
CA GLY A 38 1.86 16.24 -2.25
C GLY A 38 2.26 15.74 -0.88
N MET A 39 1.39 14.93 -0.28
CA MET A 39 1.61 14.29 1.00
C MET A 39 2.89 13.46 1.00
N ILE A 40 3.73 13.65 2.02
CA ILE A 40 4.93 12.85 2.24
C ILE A 40 4.59 11.75 3.23
N LEU A 41 4.78 10.50 2.82
CA LEU A 41 4.68 9.32 3.66
C LEU A 41 6.06 8.99 4.23
N GLN A 42 6.07 8.50 5.47
CA GLN A 42 7.20 7.79 6.07
C GLN A 42 7.01 6.28 5.84
N GLN A 43 8.07 5.50 6.07
CA GLN A 43 8.06 4.05 5.87
C GLN A 43 6.92 3.32 6.62
N ASP A 44 6.61 3.77 7.84
CA ASP A 44 5.57 3.23 8.71
C ASP A 44 4.19 3.90 8.52
N SER A 45 4.09 4.91 7.65
CA SER A 45 2.83 5.61 7.42
C SER A 45 1.81 4.66 6.81
N ALA A 46 0.67 4.51 7.48
CA ALA A 46 -0.46 3.77 6.93
C ALA A 46 -1.03 4.48 5.70
N ILE A 47 -1.15 3.72 4.61
CA ILE A 47 -1.78 4.12 3.35
C ILE A 47 -3.26 3.77 3.37
N ALA A 48 -3.57 2.54 3.78
CA ALA A 48 -4.92 2.01 3.80
C ALA A 48 -5.13 1.12 5.02
N ILE A 49 -6.40 0.90 5.36
CA ILE A 49 -6.85 -0.09 6.33
C ILE A 49 -7.76 -1.05 5.59
N ILE A 50 -7.45 -2.34 5.66
CA ILE A 50 -8.24 -3.42 5.08
C ILE A 50 -8.98 -4.10 6.22
N THR A 51 -10.27 -4.37 6.04
CA THR A 51 -11.09 -5.14 6.98
C THR A 51 -11.49 -6.44 6.29
N ASP A 52 -11.28 -7.58 6.94
CA ASP A 52 -11.71 -8.88 6.44
C ASP A 52 -13.17 -9.22 6.83
N ASN A 53 -13.65 -10.37 6.37
CA ASN A 53 -15.00 -10.87 6.68
C ASN A 53 -15.22 -11.21 8.17
N ASN A 54 -14.15 -11.35 8.95
CA ASN A 54 -14.20 -11.57 10.40
C ASN A 54 -14.06 -10.26 11.20
N ASP A 55 -14.11 -9.10 10.53
CA ASP A 55 -13.93 -7.77 11.11
C ASP A 55 -12.52 -7.52 11.71
N VAL A 56 -11.52 -8.33 11.32
CA VAL A 56 -10.11 -8.09 11.62
C VAL A 56 -9.57 -7.02 10.67
N THR A 57 -8.75 -6.12 11.21
CA THR A 57 -8.18 -4.99 10.44
C THR A 57 -6.68 -5.12 10.22
N TYR A 58 -6.24 -4.78 9.01
CA TYR A 58 -4.85 -4.85 8.56
C TYR A 58 -4.44 -3.47 8.03
N LYS A 59 -3.40 -2.88 8.64
CA LYS A 59 -2.81 -1.64 8.12
C LYS A 59 -1.84 -1.95 7.00
N VAL A 60 -1.98 -1.25 5.88
CA VAL A 60 -1.02 -1.31 4.77
C VAL A 60 -0.02 -0.16 4.93
N PRO A 61 1.25 -0.44 5.31
CA PRO A 61 2.27 0.60 5.44
C PRO A 61 2.79 1.05 4.06
N SER A 62 3.45 2.21 4.03
CA SER A 62 4.12 2.72 2.83
C SER A 62 5.35 1.90 2.43
N CYS A 63 6.02 1.28 3.40
CA CYS A 63 7.30 0.56 3.27
C CYS A 63 8.49 1.42 2.81
N ILE A 64 8.23 2.61 2.28
CA ILE A 64 9.24 3.57 1.83
C ILE A 64 8.83 4.98 2.25
N GLN A 65 9.82 5.86 2.39
CA GLN A 65 9.57 7.30 2.45
C GLN A 65 9.37 7.84 1.02
N GLY A 66 8.35 8.67 0.82
CA GLY A 66 8.12 9.28 -0.49
C GLY A 66 6.84 10.10 -0.58
N LYS A 67 6.64 10.77 -1.72
CA LYS A 67 5.41 11.49 -2.00
C LYS A 67 4.34 10.52 -2.47
N LEU A 68 3.19 10.48 -1.79
CA LEU A 68 2.03 9.79 -2.31
C LEU A 68 1.58 10.47 -3.61
N ILE A 69 1.52 9.74 -4.72
CA ILE A 69 1.08 10.24 -6.02
C ILE A 69 -0.39 9.97 -6.23
N GLU A 70 -0.81 8.74 -5.96
CA GLU A 70 -2.20 8.30 -6.08
C GLU A 70 -2.46 7.07 -5.20
N VAL A 71 -3.73 6.85 -4.90
CA VAL A 71 -4.26 5.59 -4.37
C VAL A 71 -5.28 5.03 -5.36
N ASN A 72 -5.45 3.71 -5.39
CA ASN A 72 -6.39 3.08 -6.31
C ASN A 72 -7.81 3.12 -5.73
N GLU A 73 -8.53 4.22 -5.98
CA GLU A 73 -9.91 4.41 -5.49
C GLU A 73 -10.91 3.37 -6.00
N ARG A 74 -10.58 2.63 -7.07
CA ARG A 74 -11.41 1.51 -7.56
C ARG A 74 -11.60 0.44 -6.48
N LEU A 75 -10.62 0.27 -5.59
CA LEU A 75 -10.66 -0.68 -4.48
C LEU A 75 -11.77 -0.37 -3.46
N LEU A 76 -12.21 0.89 -3.36
CA LEU A 76 -13.35 1.27 -2.50
C LEU A 76 -14.68 0.70 -3.01
N LYS A 77 -14.76 0.39 -4.30
CA LYS A 77 -15.96 -0.14 -4.96
C LYS A 77 -15.85 -1.62 -5.27
N ASP A 78 -14.64 -2.10 -5.55
CA ASP A 78 -14.36 -3.49 -5.90
C ASP A 78 -13.08 -3.99 -5.20
N VAL A 79 -13.28 -4.61 -4.04
CA VAL A 79 -12.19 -5.23 -3.26
C VAL A 79 -11.62 -6.49 -3.92
N SER A 80 -12.30 -7.08 -4.91
CA SER A 80 -11.81 -8.27 -5.64
C SER A 80 -10.54 -7.98 -6.45
N LEU A 81 -10.24 -6.71 -6.69
CA LEU A 81 -9.01 -6.28 -7.36
C LEU A 81 -7.77 -6.44 -6.47
N LEU A 82 -7.88 -6.48 -5.13
CA LEU A 82 -6.72 -6.42 -4.22
C LEU A 82 -5.66 -7.52 -4.44
N GLY A 83 -6.08 -8.70 -4.93
CA GLY A 83 -5.20 -9.83 -5.27
C GLY A 83 -4.86 -9.94 -6.76
N LYS A 84 -5.28 -8.97 -7.60
CA LYS A 84 -5.01 -8.99 -9.03
C LYS A 84 -3.74 -8.22 -9.36
N GLU A 85 -2.84 -8.85 -10.08
CA GLU A 85 -1.64 -8.19 -10.59
C GLU A 85 -2.00 -7.04 -11.54
N GLY A 86 -1.25 -5.94 -11.46
CA GLY A 86 -1.56 -4.70 -12.17
C GLY A 86 -2.72 -3.94 -11.53
N ASP A 87 -3.96 -4.43 -11.69
CA ASP A 87 -5.17 -3.72 -11.29
C ASP A 87 -5.35 -3.58 -9.77
N GLY A 88 -4.69 -4.43 -8.98
CA GLY A 88 -4.75 -4.45 -7.53
C GLY A 88 -3.71 -3.57 -6.83
N TYR A 89 -3.01 -2.68 -7.53
CA TYR A 89 -2.11 -1.74 -6.86
C TYR A 89 -2.89 -0.91 -5.81
N ILE A 90 -2.25 -0.61 -4.67
CA ILE A 90 -2.90 0.11 -3.57
C ILE A 90 -2.58 1.60 -3.66
N ALA A 91 -1.31 1.92 -3.88
CA ALA A 91 -0.82 3.28 -4.03
C ALA A 91 0.40 3.34 -4.95
N VAL A 92 0.64 4.51 -5.50
CA VAL A 92 1.88 4.88 -6.18
C VAL A 92 2.59 5.91 -5.32
N VAL A 93 3.82 5.59 -4.91
CA VAL A 93 4.65 6.45 -4.05
C VAL A 93 5.91 6.81 -4.81
N LEU A 94 6.24 8.10 -4.84
CA LEU A 94 7.41 8.64 -5.51
C LEU A 94 8.49 8.98 -4.47
N PRO A 95 9.53 8.15 -4.30
CA PRO A 95 10.67 8.48 -3.45
C PRO A 95 11.51 9.61 -4.09
N LYS A 96 12.46 10.14 -3.32
CA LYS A 96 13.47 11.03 -3.89
C LYS A 96 14.44 10.22 -4.76
N PRO A 97 14.85 10.71 -5.94
CA PRO A 97 15.77 9.98 -6.82
C PRO A 97 17.04 9.51 -6.12
N GLU A 98 17.61 10.34 -5.24
CA GLU A 98 18.81 10.05 -4.49
C GLU A 98 18.65 8.94 -3.42
N GLN A 99 17.42 8.57 -3.06
CA GLN A 99 17.12 7.52 -2.08
C GLN A 99 16.70 6.19 -2.74
N CYS A 100 16.53 6.15 -4.07
CA CYS A 100 15.95 4.99 -4.76
C CYS A 100 16.79 3.71 -4.58
N GLU A 101 18.11 3.80 -4.67
CA GLU A 101 18.99 2.62 -4.57
C GLU A 101 19.02 2.07 -3.14
N ASP A 102 19.12 2.94 -2.13
CA ASP A 102 19.08 2.52 -0.73
C ASP A 102 17.72 1.88 -0.37
N ILE A 103 16.62 2.47 -0.85
CA ILE A 103 15.28 1.91 -0.68
C ILE A 103 15.22 0.50 -1.28
N LYS A 104 15.63 0.31 -2.54
CA LYS A 104 15.63 -1.01 -3.19
C LYS A 104 16.47 -2.03 -2.40
N ALA A 105 17.65 -1.62 -1.93
CA ALA A 105 18.56 -2.50 -1.18
C ALA A 105 18.00 -2.90 0.21
N SER A 106 17.13 -2.08 0.79
CA SER A 106 16.48 -2.38 2.09
C SER A 106 15.26 -3.31 1.99
N LEU A 107 14.69 -3.48 0.79
CA LEU A 107 13.54 -4.34 0.57
C LEU A 107 13.97 -5.80 0.46
N MET A 108 13.08 -6.69 0.87
CA MET A 108 13.29 -8.12 0.67
C MET A 108 13.12 -8.51 -0.80
N THR A 109 13.91 -9.46 -1.26
CA THR A 109 13.68 -10.14 -2.54
C THR A 109 12.50 -11.12 -2.41
N GLU A 110 11.96 -11.56 -3.55
CA GLU A 110 10.91 -12.58 -3.59
C GLU A 110 11.35 -13.88 -2.89
N ASP A 111 12.56 -14.38 -3.16
CA ASP A 111 13.10 -15.57 -2.49
C ASP A 111 13.19 -15.40 -0.97
N GLN A 112 13.61 -14.22 -0.50
CA GLN A 112 13.66 -13.91 0.93
C GLN A 112 12.26 -13.88 1.55
N TYR A 113 11.28 -13.33 0.84
CA TYR A 113 9.88 -13.33 1.25
C TYR A 113 9.33 -14.76 1.36
N LEU A 114 9.47 -15.57 0.32
CA LEU A 114 9.00 -16.96 0.31
C LEU A 114 9.67 -17.81 1.39
N ALA A 115 10.98 -17.62 1.61
CA ALA A 115 11.70 -18.27 2.70
C ALA A 115 11.24 -17.83 4.10
N SER A 116 10.67 -16.63 4.24
CA SER A 116 10.12 -16.14 5.51
C SER A 116 8.77 -16.76 5.86
N LEU A 117 7.96 -17.13 4.85
CA LEU A 117 6.66 -17.78 5.04
C LEU A 117 6.79 -19.18 5.65
N ASN A 118 7.85 -19.92 5.30
CA ASN A 118 8.11 -21.27 5.81
C ASN A 118 8.66 -21.32 7.25
N LYS A 119 8.86 -20.15 7.88
CA LYS A 119 9.38 -20.03 9.26
C LYS A 119 8.29 -19.73 10.28
N LEU A 120 7.03 -19.57 9.84
CA LEU A 120 5.83 -19.39 10.67
C LEU A 120 5.08 -20.72 10.78
#